data_AF-A0A2M7A5D9-F1
#
_entry.id   AF-A0A2M7A5D9-F1
#
_cell.length_a   1.000
_cell.length_b   1.000
_cell.length_c   1.000
_cell.angle_alpha   90.00
_cell.angle_beta   90.00
_cell.angle_gamma   90.00
#
_symmetry.space_group_name_H-M   'P 1'
#
loop_
_entity.id
_entity.type
_entity.pdbx_description
1 polymer ?
#
loop_
_entity_poly.entity_id
_entity_poly.type
_entity_poly.pdbx_seq_one_letter_code
_entity_poly.pdbx_strand_id
1 'polypeptide(L)'
;MTATGRRRSSLLYAGLALLVTASTTGCSRLVDAQARFFAASHYNRAVEAYIQHRHAAAQRELRKSLRFDPSHPEANLLLAQLYLRDEKYAEASECLRRARKHVAEDSPDVLFTLADLYDRAGKYAEAEATYRKAYRGNPTNPVAQNNLGYFLANRDRKLDEALELIRSAVKSRPHDGSFVDSLGWVQYRRGSLDEASKLLSRAKELDPDTAEIHYHLGIVYRDLNRADDARTEFLHAFDRDPDFQLARDELRKLGEDPRNPHGKRNETTTEPR
;
A
#
# COMPACT_ATOMS: atom_id res chain seq x y z
N MET A 1 11.28 51.47 71.67
CA MET A 1 10.59 51.24 70.38
C MET A 1 11.34 51.96 69.28
N THR A 2 12.23 51.26 68.57
CA THR A 2 12.78 51.63 67.23
C THR A 2 13.59 50.43 66.77
N ALA A 3 13.17 49.74 65.71
CA ALA A 3 13.94 48.67 65.10
C ALA A 3 14.01 48.86 63.58
N THR A 4 15.24 48.82 63.12
CA THR A 4 15.78 49.08 61.78
C THR A 4 15.53 47.92 60.83
N GLY A 5 15.53 48.22 59.52
CA GLY A 5 15.05 47.33 58.46
C GLY A 5 15.99 46.23 57.98
N ARG A 6 15.51 45.39 57.06
CA ARG A 6 16.15 45.09 55.76
C ARG A 6 15.36 44.07 54.91
N ARG A 7 15.31 44.41 53.62
CA ARG A 7 15.35 43.56 52.40
C ARG A 7 14.15 42.67 52.04
N ARG A 8 13.44 43.17 51.01
CA ARG A 8 12.70 42.40 50.01
C ARG A 8 13.70 41.65 49.11
N SER A 9 13.48 40.36 48.88
CA SER A 9 14.17 39.59 47.84
C SER A 9 13.12 39.03 46.88
N SER A 10 13.03 39.68 45.72
CA SER A 10 12.26 39.24 44.55
C SER A 10 13.04 38.14 43.84
N LEU A 11 12.51 36.91 43.79
CA LEU A 11 13.05 35.85 42.92
C LEU A 11 12.52 36.07 41.50
N LEU A 12 13.29 36.81 40.71
CA LEU A 12 13.18 36.90 39.25
C LEU A 12 13.95 35.74 38.60
N TYR A 13 13.27 35.07 37.66
CA TYR A 13 13.81 34.43 36.46
C TYR A 13 15.31 34.06 36.45
N ALA A 14 15.61 32.79 36.75
CA ALA A 14 16.86 32.18 36.31
C ALA A 14 16.74 31.86 34.81
N GLY A 15 17.12 32.83 33.98
CA GLY A 15 17.32 32.65 32.55
C GLY A 15 18.45 31.65 32.31
N LEU A 16 18.10 30.54 31.66
CA LEU A 16 19.03 29.52 31.16
C LEU A 16 19.81 30.10 29.96
N ALA A 17 20.84 30.89 30.23
CA ALA A 17 21.82 31.31 29.22
C ALA A 17 23.02 30.35 29.25
N LEU A 18 22.82 29.13 28.72
CA LEU A 18 23.91 28.24 28.36
C LEU A 18 24.40 28.65 26.97
N LEU A 19 25.39 29.55 26.95
CA LEU A 19 26.20 29.89 25.78
C LEU A 19 27.00 28.65 25.39
N VAL A 20 26.40 27.82 24.54
CA VAL A 20 27.11 26.73 23.86
C VAL A 20 27.87 27.39 22.70
N THR A 21 29.17 27.61 22.88
CA THR A 21 30.09 27.80 21.75
C THR A 21 30.26 26.46 21.03
N ALA A 22 29.19 26.02 20.35
CA ALA A 22 29.31 24.92 19.40
C ALA A 22 30.12 25.46 18.24
N SER A 23 31.25 24.80 17.95
CA SER A 23 31.85 24.89 16.62
C SER A 23 30.73 24.71 15.58
N THR A 24 30.79 25.46 14.48
CA THR A 24 29.75 25.43 13.43
C THR A 24 29.39 24.00 12.99
N THR A 25 30.38 23.10 13.04
CA THR A 25 30.27 21.65 12.77
C THR A 25 29.50 20.85 13.84
N GLY A 26 29.53 21.27 15.10
CA GLY A 26 28.78 20.64 16.20
C GLY A 26 27.30 21.03 16.19
N CYS A 27 26.99 22.28 15.85
CA CYS A 27 25.61 22.76 15.70
C CYS A 27 24.92 22.12 14.49
N SER A 28 25.62 21.99 13.35
CA SER A 28 25.06 21.37 12.14
C SER A 28 24.72 19.89 12.37
N ARG A 29 25.59 19.12 13.05
CA ARG A 29 25.33 17.71 13.35
C ARG A 29 24.12 17.50 14.27
N LEU A 30 23.89 18.40 15.23
CA LEU A 30 22.73 18.34 16.12
C LEU A 30 21.43 18.67 15.38
N VAL A 31 21.46 19.68 14.51
CA VAL A 31 20.31 20.03 13.65
C VAL A 31 19.98 18.88 12.69
N ASP A 32 20.99 18.27 12.08
CA ASP A 32 20.82 17.11 11.19
C ASP A 32 20.24 15.90 11.93
N ALA A 33 20.73 15.61 13.14
CA ALA A 33 20.22 14.52 13.97
C ALA A 33 18.76 14.76 14.39
N GLN A 34 18.41 16.00 14.74
CA GLN A 34 17.05 16.37 15.11
C GLN A 34 16.10 16.29 13.91
N ALA A 35 16.53 16.73 12.72
CA ALA A 35 15.75 16.58 11.49
C ALA A 35 15.47 15.11 11.16
N ARG A 36 16.49 14.25 11.23
CA ARG A 36 16.32 12.79 11.02
C ARG A 36 15.38 12.17 12.04
N PHE A 37 15.45 12.58 13.30
CA PHE A 37 14.52 12.11 14.33
C PHE A 37 13.07 12.46 13.99
N PHE A 38 12.79 13.71 13.60
CA PHE A 38 11.44 14.11 13.18
C PHE A 38 10.99 13.40 11.91
N ALA A 39 11.88 13.22 10.93
CA ALA A 39 11.60 12.47 9.71
C ALA A 39 11.17 11.03 10.04
N ALA A 40 11.93 10.32 10.87
CA ALA A 40 11.64 8.96 11.29
C ALA A 40 10.34 8.87 12.11
N SER A 41 10.10 9.83 13.01
CA SER A 41 8.86 9.88 13.80
C SER A 41 7.62 10.02 12.91
N HIS A 42 7.65 10.92 11.93
CA HIS A 42 6.55 11.08 10.98
C HIS A 42 6.42 9.88 10.04
N TYR A 43 7.51 9.26 9.64
CA TYR A 43 7.48 8.03 8.85
C TYR A 43 6.80 6.89 9.62
N ASN A 44 7.15 6.66 10.89
CA ASN A 44 6.51 5.62 11.70
C ASN A 44 5.01 5.84 11.86
N ARG A 45 4.57 7.10 12.09
CA ARG A 45 3.15 7.46 12.13
C ARG A 45 2.45 7.22 10.79
N ALA A 46 3.16 7.43 9.68
CA ALA A 46 2.63 7.14 8.36
C ALA A 46 2.45 5.64 8.13
N VAL A 47 3.43 4.82 8.53
CA VAL A 47 3.35 3.36 8.46
C VAL A 47 2.19 2.84 9.30
N GLU A 48 2.02 3.32 10.52
CA GLU A 48 0.87 2.97 11.37
C GLU A 48 -0.46 3.33 10.69
N ALA A 49 -0.57 4.55 10.16
CA ALA A 49 -1.75 4.98 9.42
C ALA A 49 -1.98 4.14 8.15
N TYR A 50 -0.91 3.72 7.48
CA TYR A 50 -0.99 2.86 6.29
C TYR A 50 -1.52 1.47 6.63
N ILE A 51 -1.00 0.85 7.69
CA ILE A 51 -1.46 -0.46 8.18
C ILE A 51 -2.92 -0.41 8.63
N GLN A 52 -3.37 0.72 9.17
CA GLN A 52 -4.78 0.93 9.52
C GLN A 52 -5.66 1.37 8.33
N HIS A 53 -5.17 1.27 7.10
CA HIS A 53 -5.85 1.68 5.86
C HIS A 53 -6.27 3.17 5.83
N ARG A 54 -5.72 4.00 6.73
CA ARG A 54 -5.95 5.46 6.79
C ARG A 54 -5.01 6.17 5.82
N HIS A 55 -5.14 5.86 4.53
CA HIS A 55 -4.21 6.27 3.49
C HIS A 55 -4.04 7.79 3.35
N ALA A 56 -5.10 8.57 3.48
CA ALA A 56 -5.00 10.03 3.48
C ALA A 56 -4.18 10.57 4.66
N ALA A 57 -4.26 9.91 5.83
CA ALA A 57 -3.42 10.26 6.99
C ALA A 57 -1.97 9.84 6.77
N ALA A 58 -1.74 8.64 6.19
CA ALA A 58 -0.41 8.17 5.82
C ALA A 58 0.29 9.15 4.86
N GLN A 59 -0.38 9.57 3.77
CA GLN A 59 0.16 10.57 2.84
C GLN A 59 0.53 11.88 3.55
N ARG A 60 -0.33 12.37 4.46
CA ARG A 60 -0.04 13.60 5.21
C ARG A 60 1.23 13.45 6.03
N GLU A 61 1.36 12.37 6.80
CA GLU A 61 2.53 12.13 7.65
C GLU A 61 3.81 11.90 6.82
N LEU A 62 3.74 11.20 5.68
CA LEU A 62 4.87 11.06 4.74
C LEU A 62 5.35 12.41 4.21
N ARG A 63 4.42 13.29 3.80
CA ARG A 63 4.78 14.65 3.38
C ARG A 63 5.45 15.43 4.51
N LYS A 64 5.07 15.22 5.78
CA LYS A 64 5.77 15.83 6.92
C LYS A 64 7.16 15.25 7.09
N SER A 65 7.31 13.93 7.02
CA SER A 65 8.61 13.24 7.08
C SER A 65 9.58 13.79 6.04
N LEU A 66 9.13 13.87 4.78
CA LEU A 66 9.93 14.33 3.65
C LEU A 66 10.24 15.84 3.65
N ARG A 67 9.62 16.64 4.54
CA ARG A 67 10.06 18.03 4.78
C ARG A 67 11.32 18.08 5.65
N PHE A 68 11.51 17.11 6.54
CA PHE A 68 12.69 17.01 7.39
C PHE A 68 13.82 16.23 6.72
N ASP A 69 13.49 15.17 6.00
CA ASP A 69 14.43 14.40 5.18
C ASP A 69 13.84 14.11 3.79
N PRO A 70 14.06 14.99 2.80
CA PRO A 70 13.59 14.78 1.43
C PRO A 70 14.17 13.53 0.76
N SER A 71 15.29 13.02 1.26
CA SER A 71 16.02 11.87 0.72
C SER A 71 15.61 10.52 1.30
N HIS A 72 14.78 10.49 2.34
CA HIS A 72 14.35 9.25 3.01
C HIS A 72 13.75 8.26 2.00
N PRO A 73 14.44 7.14 1.69
CA PRO A 73 14.04 6.28 0.59
C PRO A 73 12.69 5.60 0.81
N GLU A 74 12.48 5.02 2.00
CA GLU A 74 11.29 4.28 2.37
C GLU A 74 10.06 5.19 2.43
N ALA A 75 10.22 6.42 2.93
CA ALA A 75 9.13 7.40 2.91
C ALA A 75 8.75 7.82 1.48
N ASN A 76 9.73 7.98 0.58
CA ASN A 76 9.47 8.25 -0.83
C ASN A 76 8.80 7.03 -1.52
N LEU A 77 9.25 5.80 -1.24
CA LEU A 77 8.66 4.58 -1.80
C LEU A 77 7.20 4.41 -1.37
N LEU A 78 6.92 4.51 -0.07
CA LEU A 78 5.55 4.39 0.44
C LEU A 78 4.64 5.51 -0.08
N LEU A 79 5.17 6.73 -0.21
CA LEU A 79 4.40 7.84 -0.79
C LEU A 79 4.14 7.63 -2.28
N ALA A 80 5.10 7.05 -3.01
CA ALA A 80 4.90 6.69 -4.42
C ALA A 80 3.78 5.66 -4.57
N GLN A 81 3.77 4.60 -3.76
CA GLN A 81 2.71 3.59 -3.76
C GLN A 81 1.32 4.19 -3.48
N LEU A 82 1.24 5.11 -2.51
CA LEU A 82 -0.01 5.83 -2.23
C LEU A 82 -0.45 6.73 -3.38
N TYR A 83 0.49 7.37 -4.08
CA TYR A 83 0.19 8.12 -5.31
C TYR A 83 -0.24 7.21 -6.46
N LEU A 84 0.32 6.01 -6.58
CA LEU A 84 -0.11 5.02 -7.57
C LEU A 84 -1.54 4.54 -7.33
N ARG A 85 -1.94 4.34 -6.07
CA ARG A 85 -3.34 4.05 -5.73
C ARG A 85 -4.27 5.20 -6.13
N ASP A 86 -3.83 6.43 -5.91
CA ASP A 86 -4.57 7.64 -6.27
C ASP A 86 -4.46 8.01 -7.77
N GLU A 87 -3.85 7.16 -8.61
CA GLU A 87 -3.59 7.39 -10.05
C GLU A 87 -2.75 8.65 -10.37
N LYS A 88 -2.01 9.15 -9.38
CA LYS A 88 -1.11 10.31 -9.47
C LYS A 88 0.28 9.89 -9.94
N TYR A 89 0.37 9.48 -11.21
CA TYR A 89 1.59 8.88 -11.77
C TYR A 89 2.80 9.83 -11.81
N ALA A 90 2.56 11.13 -12.00
CA ALA A 90 3.64 12.13 -12.04
C ALA A 90 4.30 12.29 -10.66
N GLU A 91 3.50 12.40 -9.61
CA GLU A 91 3.97 12.49 -8.23
C GLU A 91 4.63 11.20 -7.77
N ALA A 92 4.08 10.03 -8.15
CA ALA A 92 4.70 8.74 -7.89
C ALA A 92 6.09 8.62 -8.56
N SER A 93 6.20 9.05 -9.83
CA SER A 93 7.47 9.07 -10.55
C SER A 93 8.50 9.99 -9.89
N GLU A 94 8.07 11.13 -9.33
CA GLU A 94 8.95 12.05 -8.62
C GLU A 94 9.50 11.43 -7.33
N CYS A 95 8.62 10.81 -6.54
CA CYS A 95 9.02 10.09 -5.33
C CYS A 95 10.00 8.95 -5.65
N LEU A 96 9.73 8.15 -6.67
CA LEU A 96 10.64 7.09 -7.13
C LEU A 96 12.00 7.64 -7.57
N ARG A 97 12.01 8.77 -8.29
CA ARG A 97 13.26 9.43 -8.69
C ARG A 97 14.09 9.85 -7.49
N ARG A 98 13.46 10.33 -6.42
CA ARG A 98 14.16 10.70 -5.17
C ARG A 98 14.69 9.47 -4.46
N ALA A 99 13.86 8.45 -4.25
CA ALA A 99 14.27 7.20 -3.60
C ALA A 99 15.50 6.58 -4.30
N ARG A 100 15.48 6.50 -5.63
CA ARG A 100 16.55 5.92 -6.46
C ARG A 100 17.91 6.59 -6.35
N LYS A 101 17.99 7.85 -5.88
CA LYS A 101 19.27 8.53 -5.66
C LYS A 101 20.01 8.02 -4.43
N HIS A 102 19.30 7.31 -3.54
CA HIS A 102 19.77 6.97 -2.20
C HIS A 102 19.71 5.47 -1.91
N VAL A 103 19.33 4.65 -2.88
CA VAL A 103 19.35 3.19 -2.80
C VAL A 103 20.02 2.60 -4.03
N ALA A 104 20.40 1.32 -3.95
CA ALA A 104 20.97 0.60 -5.08
C ALA A 104 20.00 0.60 -6.28
N GLU A 105 20.53 0.70 -7.50
CA GLU A 105 19.73 0.78 -8.72
C GLU A 105 18.86 -0.47 -8.96
N ASP A 106 19.30 -1.60 -8.40
CA ASP A 106 18.67 -2.91 -8.44
C ASP A 106 17.92 -3.26 -7.15
N SER A 107 17.70 -2.28 -6.26
CA SER A 107 16.86 -2.43 -5.08
C SER A 107 15.49 -3.02 -5.48
N PRO A 108 15.12 -4.21 -4.97
CA PRO A 108 13.87 -4.86 -5.35
C PRO A 108 12.64 -3.97 -5.11
N ASP A 109 12.57 -3.27 -3.98
CA ASP A 109 11.42 -2.44 -3.61
C ASP A 109 11.20 -1.27 -4.58
N VAL A 110 12.29 -0.65 -5.03
CA VAL A 110 12.26 0.36 -6.10
C VAL A 110 11.79 -0.25 -7.40
N LEU A 111 12.36 -1.40 -7.81
CA LEU A 111 12.02 -2.01 -9.08
C LEU A 111 10.57 -2.47 -9.10
N PHE A 112 10.03 -3.01 -8.00
CA PHE A 112 8.62 -3.38 -7.88
C PHE A 112 7.71 -2.17 -8.00
N THR A 113 8.01 -1.09 -7.26
CA THR A 113 7.18 0.12 -7.29
C THR A 113 7.28 0.84 -8.65
N LEU A 114 8.45 0.80 -9.31
CA LEU A 114 8.64 1.33 -10.66
C LEU A 114 7.87 0.50 -11.72
N ALA A 115 7.88 -0.83 -11.58
CA ALA A 115 7.13 -1.70 -12.46
C ALA A 115 5.62 -1.49 -12.32
N ASP A 116 5.12 -1.33 -11.08
CA ASP A 116 3.72 -1.00 -10.80
C ASP A 116 3.34 0.39 -11.37
N LEU A 117 4.23 1.39 -11.27
CA LEU A 117 4.04 2.69 -11.93
C LEU A 117 3.86 2.51 -13.44
N TYR A 118 4.73 1.73 -14.09
CA TYR A 118 4.62 1.48 -15.52
C TYR A 118 3.35 0.71 -15.89
N ASP A 119 2.97 -0.30 -15.09
CA ASP A 119 1.76 -1.09 -15.33
C ASP A 119 0.50 -0.22 -15.27
N ARG A 120 0.35 0.56 -14.19
CA ARG A 120 -0.80 1.46 -14.01
C ARG A 120 -0.80 2.60 -15.04
N ALA A 121 0.35 3.06 -15.48
CA ALA A 121 0.47 4.06 -16.54
C ALA A 121 0.28 3.51 -17.97
N GLY A 122 -0.05 2.22 -18.13
CA GLY A 122 -0.29 1.62 -19.45
C GLY A 122 0.98 1.19 -20.21
N LYS A 123 2.16 1.32 -19.58
CA LYS A 123 3.48 1.05 -20.17
C LYS A 123 3.90 -0.40 -19.93
N TYR A 124 3.14 -1.33 -20.51
CA TYR A 124 3.24 -2.76 -20.17
C TYR A 124 4.58 -3.39 -20.55
N ALA A 125 5.22 -2.95 -21.63
CA ALA A 125 6.52 -3.46 -22.03
C ALA A 125 7.60 -3.07 -21.01
N GLU A 126 7.59 -1.82 -20.55
CA GLU A 126 8.48 -1.31 -19.51
C GLU A 126 8.21 -1.95 -18.15
N ALA A 127 6.94 -2.20 -17.81
CA ALA A 127 6.55 -2.92 -16.61
C ALA A 127 7.11 -4.35 -16.62
N GLU A 128 6.87 -5.13 -17.69
CA GLU A 128 7.41 -6.51 -17.80
C GLU A 128 8.93 -6.52 -17.72
N ALA A 129 9.60 -5.61 -18.43
CA ALA A 129 11.06 -5.50 -18.41
C ALA A 129 11.59 -5.20 -17.00
N THR A 130 10.90 -4.35 -16.24
CA THR A 130 11.28 -3.96 -14.88
C THR A 130 11.04 -5.08 -13.87
N TYR A 131 9.87 -5.76 -13.92
CA TYR A 131 9.63 -6.96 -13.10
C TYR A 131 10.65 -8.06 -13.38
N ARG A 132 10.99 -8.29 -14.66
CA ARG A 132 12.04 -9.25 -15.03
C ARG A 132 13.42 -8.83 -14.56
N LYS A 133 13.74 -7.53 -14.51
CA LYS A 133 14.99 -7.03 -13.91
C LYS A 133 15.04 -7.39 -12.42
N ALA A 134 13.96 -7.13 -11.68
CA ALA A 134 13.87 -7.46 -10.26
C ALA A 134 14.01 -8.98 -10.02
N TYR A 135 13.31 -9.80 -10.80
CA TYR A 135 13.40 -11.26 -10.74
C TYR A 135 14.81 -11.77 -11.06
N ARG A 136 15.49 -11.25 -12.09
CA ARG A 136 16.87 -11.66 -12.42
C ARG A 136 17.88 -11.27 -11.34
N GLY A 137 17.66 -10.15 -10.64
CA GLY A 137 18.53 -9.74 -9.54
C GLY A 137 18.51 -10.73 -8.37
N ASN A 138 17.36 -11.33 -8.08
CA ASN A 138 17.25 -12.42 -7.13
C ASN A 138 16.11 -13.40 -7.50
N PRO A 139 16.41 -14.47 -8.27
CA PRO A 139 15.40 -15.42 -8.75
C PRO A 139 14.70 -16.23 -7.66
N THR A 140 15.25 -16.26 -6.44
CA THR A 140 14.66 -16.97 -5.28
C THR A 140 13.87 -16.03 -4.37
N ASN A 141 13.81 -14.72 -4.66
CA ASN A 141 12.98 -13.79 -3.92
C ASN A 141 11.50 -14.07 -4.21
N PRO A 142 10.72 -14.53 -3.21
CA PRO A 142 9.34 -14.90 -3.44
C PRO A 142 8.44 -13.69 -3.78
N VAL A 143 8.80 -12.48 -3.33
CA VAL A 143 8.08 -11.24 -3.72
C VAL A 143 8.30 -10.94 -5.21
N ALA A 144 9.52 -11.13 -5.73
CA ALA A 144 9.81 -10.92 -7.14
C ALA A 144 9.08 -11.93 -8.03
N GLN A 145 9.06 -13.19 -7.59
CA GLN A 145 8.32 -14.27 -8.24
C GLN A 145 6.82 -13.96 -8.28
N ASN A 146 6.24 -13.60 -7.13
CA ASN A 146 4.82 -13.26 -7.03
C ASN A 146 4.46 -12.06 -7.92
N ASN A 147 5.21 -10.96 -7.82
CA ASN A 147 4.88 -9.74 -8.55
C ASN A 147 4.99 -9.90 -10.07
N LEU A 148 6.04 -10.58 -10.57
CA LEU A 148 6.15 -10.88 -12.00
C LEU A 148 5.03 -11.82 -12.45
N GLY A 149 4.76 -12.88 -11.68
CA GLY A 149 3.70 -13.82 -12.01
C GLY A 149 2.31 -13.18 -12.02
N TYR A 150 1.99 -12.38 -11.00
CA TYR A 150 0.73 -11.65 -10.91
C TYR A 150 0.57 -10.67 -12.07
N PHE A 151 1.62 -9.91 -12.42
CA PHE A 151 1.60 -9.03 -13.59
C PHE A 151 1.28 -9.79 -14.89
N LEU A 152 1.93 -10.94 -15.11
CA LEU A 152 1.69 -11.79 -16.28
C LEU A 152 0.24 -12.34 -16.30
N ALA A 153 -0.21 -12.87 -15.17
CA ALA A 153 -1.57 -13.38 -15.00
C ALA A 153 -2.62 -12.29 -15.22
N ASN A 154 -2.41 -11.10 -14.65
CA ASN A 154 -3.37 -10.01 -14.73
C ASN A 154 -3.60 -9.52 -16.17
N ARG A 155 -2.67 -9.80 -17.08
CA ARG A 155 -2.71 -9.43 -18.48
C ARG A 155 -3.11 -10.58 -19.43
N ASP A 156 -3.50 -11.75 -18.92
CA ASP A 156 -3.73 -12.96 -19.72
C ASP A 156 -2.52 -13.35 -20.58
N ARG A 157 -1.30 -13.12 -20.08
CA ARG A 157 -0.07 -13.41 -20.82
C ARG A 157 0.77 -14.44 -20.08
N LYS A 158 1.28 -15.42 -20.83
CA LYS A 158 2.23 -16.43 -20.32
C LYS A 158 1.74 -17.10 -19.02
N LEU A 159 0.47 -17.52 -18.99
CA LEU A 159 -0.20 -18.02 -17.79
C LEU A 159 0.50 -19.21 -17.14
N ASP A 160 1.17 -20.06 -17.92
CA ASP A 160 1.97 -21.16 -17.36
C ASP A 160 3.25 -20.65 -16.66
N GLU A 161 3.92 -19.64 -17.22
CA GLU A 161 5.05 -18.98 -16.54
C GLU A 161 4.59 -18.29 -15.25
N ALA A 162 3.45 -17.58 -15.30
CA ALA A 162 2.85 -16.93 -14.15
C ALA A 162 2.55 -17.94 -13.02
N LEU A 163 1.96 -19.09 -13.38
CA LEU A 163 1.64 -20.15 -12.44
C LEU A 163 2.89 -20.71 -11.76
N GLU A 164 3.95 -21.01 -12.50
CA GLU A 164 5.20 -21.56 -11.93
C GLU A 164 5.90 -20.56 -10.99
N LEU A 165 5.92 -19.29 -11.37
CA LEU A 165 6.46 -18.22 -10.51
C LEU A 165 5.67 -18.10 -9.21
N ILE A 166 4.34 -17.96 -9.28
CA ILE A 166 3.49 -17.79 -8.11
C ILE A 166 3.50 -19.06 -7.23
N ARG A 167 3.49 -20.26 -7.83
CA ARG A 167 3.66 -21.51 -7.07
C ARG A 167 4.96 -21.55 -6.28
N SER A 168 6.05 -21.05 -6.85
CA SER A 168 7.33 -20.94 -6.16
C SER A 168 7.26 -19.96 -4.98
N ALA A 169 6.59 -18.82 -5.17
CA ALA A 169 6.37 -17.84 -4.10
C ALA A 169 5.55 -18.42 -2.95
N VAL A 170 4.41 -19.06 -3.25
CA VAL A 170 3.55 -19.73 -2.26
C VAL A 170 4.28 -20.87 -1.56
N LYS A 171 5.10 -21.65 -2.26
CA LYS A 171 5.91 -22.71 -1.65
C LYS A 171 6.90 -22.13 -0.63
N SER A 172 7.48 -20.97 -0.91
CA SER A 172 8.38 -20.29 0.02
C SER A 172 7.66 -19.69 1.22
N ARG A 173 6.44 -19.16 1.04
CA ARG A 173 5.64 -18.53 2.10
C ARG A 173 4.17 -18.99 2.01
N PRO A 174 3.84 -20.18 2.50
CA PRO A 174 2.51 -20.78 2.30
C PRO A 174 1.39 -20.13 3.11
N HIS A 175 1.73 -19.25 4.05
CA HIS A 175 0.79 -18.49 4.89
C HIS A 175 0.72 -17.01 4.53
N ASP A 176 1.36 -16.60 3.43
CA ASP A 176 1.25 -15.24 2.91
C ASP A 176 -0.04 -15.14 2.08
N GLY A 177 -1.07 -14.48 2.64
CA GLY A 177 -2.39 -14.35 2.02
C GLY A 177 -2.33 -13.74 0.62
N SER A 178 -1.44 -12.76 0.40
CA SER A 178 -1.26 -12.10 -0.90
C SER A 178 -0.73 -13.04 -1.99
N PHE A 179 0.12 -14.00 -1.63
CA PHE A 179 0.66 -14.97 -2.58
C PHE A 179 -0.37 -16.06 -2.89
N VAL A 180 -1.13 -16.48 -1.88
CA VAL A 180 -2.23 -17.45 -2.08
C VAL A 180 -3.35 -16.83 -2.92
N ASP A 181 -3.63 -15.54 -2.73
CA ASP A 181 -4.54 -14.76 -3.57
C ASP A 181 -4.06 -14.74 -5.03
N SER A 182 -2.80 -14.36 -5.26
CA SER A 182 -2.19 -14.37 -6.60
C SER A 182 -2.28 -15.75 -7.27
N LEU A 183 -2.14 -16.83 -6.48
CA LEU A 183 -2.27 -18.21 -6.99
C LEU A 183 -3.72 -18.53 -7.36
N GLY A 184 -4.68 -18.08 -6.57
CA GLY A 184 -6.10 -18.17 -6.91
C GLY A 184 -6.43 -17.37 -8.18
N TRP A 185 -5.89 -16.16 -8.29
CA TRP A 185 -6.09 -15.29 -9.45
C TRP A 185 -5.54 -15.92 -10.74
N VAL A 186 -4.32 -16.46 -10.74
CA VAL A 186 -3.80 -17.12 -11.96
C VAL A 186 -4.62 -18.36 -12.34
N GLN A 187 -5.19 -19.10 -11.38
CA GLN A 187 -6.07 -20.22 -11.68
C GLN A 187 -7.42 -19.76 -12.27
N TYR A 188 -7.95 -18.64 -11.78
CA TYR A 188 -9.13 -18.00 -12.38
C TYR A 188 -8.86 -17.62 -13.84
N ARG A 189 -7.72 -16.98 -14.13
CA ARG A 189 -7.33 -16.61 -15.51
C ARG A 189 -7.11 -17.80 -16.42
N ARG A 190 -6.77 -18.96 -15.86
CA ARG A 190 -6.68 -20.25 -16.58
C ARG A 190 -8.04 -20.97 -16.71
N GLY A 191 -9.13 -20.36 -16.26
CA GLY A 191 -10.49 -20.92 -16.31
C GLY A 191 -10.78 -22.00 -15.26
N SER A 192 -9.86 -22.22 -14.30
CA SER A 192 -10.01 -23.22 -13.24
C SER A 192 -10.80 -22.65 -12.06
N LEU A 193 -12.08 -22.34 -12.26
CA LEU A 193 -12.92 -21.59 -11.31
C LEU A 193 -13.05 -22.28 -9.94
N ASP A 194 -13.25 -23.60 -9.90
CA ASP A 194 -13.35 -24.34 -8.63
C ASP A 194 -12.07 -24.24 -7.79
N GLU A 195 -10.92 -24.39 -8.44
CA GLU A 195 -9.62 -24.29 -7.75
C GLU A 195 -9.34 -22.85 -7.32
N ALA A 196 -9.66 -21.87 -8.17
CA ALA A 196 -9.55 -20.46 -7.84
C ALA A 196 -10.38 -20.12 -6.59
N SER A 197 -11.62 -20.60 -6.51
CA SER A 197 -12.51 -20.33 -5.37
C SER A 197 -11.96 -20.88 -4.05
N LYS A 198 -11.34 -22.07 -4.06
CA LYS A 198 -10.71 -22.68 -2.87
C LYS A 198 -9.50 -21.89 -2.43
N LEU A 199 -8.63 -21.51 -3.37
CA LEU A 199 -7.42 -20.74 -3.09
C LEU A 199 -7.76 -19.34 -2.57
N LEU A 200 -8.70 -18.64 -3.18
CA LEU A 200 -9.13 -17.31 -2.75
C LEU A 200 -9.88 -17.34 -1.41
N SER A 201 -10.66 -18.40 -1.14
CA SER A 201 -11.24 -18.60 0.19
C SER A 201 -10.16 -18.79 1.25
N ARG A 202 -9.10 -19.56 0.95
CA ARG A 202 -7.94 -19.70 1.83
C ARG A 202 -7.16 -18.39 1.98
N ALA A 203 -7.02 -17.60 0.92
CA ALA A 203 -6.38 -16.30 0.99
C ALA A 203 -7.14 -15.36 1.93
N LYS A 204 -8.48 -15.35 1.85
CA LYS A 204 -9.35 -14.61 2.77
C LYS A 204 -9.20 -15.06 4.23
N GLU A 205 -9.02 -16.35 4.48
CA GLU A 205 -8.76 -16.86 5.84
C GLU A 205 -7.39 -16.40 6.39
N LEU A 206 -6.38 -16.30 5.52
CA LEU A 206 -5.04 -15.86 5.89
C LEU A 206 -4.95 -14.34 6.08
N ASP A 207 -5.71 -13.57 5.29
CA ASP A 207 -5.70 -12.12 5.29
C ASP A 207 -7.13 -11.57 5.03
N PRO A 208 -7.97 -11.52 6.07
CA PRO A 208 -9.39 -11.13 5.97
C PRO A 208 -9.63 -9.61 5.84
N ASP A 209 -8.57 -8.80 5.92
CA ASP A 209 -8.67 -7.35 5.92
C ASP A 209 -8.25 -6.73 4.57
N THR A 210 -7.79 -7.56 3.62
CA THR A 210 -7.40 -7.11 2.28
C THR A 210 -8.58 -7.07 1.31
N ALA A 211 -8.98 -5.87 0.89
CA ALA A 211 -10.10 -5.64 -0.03
C ALA A 211 -9.93 -6.35 -1.38
N GLU A 212 -8.70 -6.45 -1.90
CA GLU A 212 -8.42 -7.08 -3.20
C GLU A 212 -8.72 -8.58 -3.19
N ILE A 213 -8.47 -9.28 -2.07
CA ILE A 213 -8.76 -10.71 -1.91
C ILE A 213 -10.27 -10.96 -1.99
N HIS A 214 -11.06 -10.15 -1.26
CA HIS A 214 -12.51 -10.21 -1.32
C HIS A 214 -13.03 -9.91 -2.74
N TYR A 215 -12.46 -8.93 -3.41
CA TYR A 215 -12.83 -8.63 -4.79
C TYR A 215 -12.54 -9.80 -5.74
N HIS A 216 -11.34 -10.39 -5.70
CA HIS A 216 -11.02 -11.56 -6.51
C HIS A 216 -11.97 -12.73 -6.24
N LEU A 217 -12.28 -13.01 -4.97
CA LEU A 217 -13.24 -14.06 -4.61
C LEU A 217 -14.65 -13.75 -5.12
N GLY A 218 -15.09 -12.49 -5.04
CA GLY A 218 -16.36 -12.04 -5.59
C GLY A 218 -16.44 -12.21 -7.11
N ILE A 219 -15.37 -11.90 -7.84
CA ILE A 219 -15.27 -12.15 -9.29
C ILE A 219 -15.41 -13.64 -9.61
N VAL A 220 -14.72 -14.51 -8.86
CA VAL A 220 -14.82 -15.96 -9.07
C VAL A 220 -16.22 -16.47 -8.75
N TYR A 221 -16.87 -16.01 -7.68
CA TYR A 221 -18.24 -16.39 -7.36
C TYR A 221 -19.25 -15.92 -8.40
N ARG A 222 -19.08 -14.71 -8.96
CA ARG A 222 -19.90 -14.22 -10.05
C ARG A 222 -19.82 -15.16 -11.25
N ASP A 223 -18.60 -15.54 -11.64
CA ASP A 223 -18.37 -16.39 -12.81
C ASP A 223 -18.77 -17.87 -12.55
N LEU A 224 -18.91 -18.27 -11.28
CA LEU A 224 -19.55 -19.52 -10.85
C LEU A 224 -21.09 -19.44 -10.77
N ASN A 225 -21.71 -18.33 -11.18
CA ASN A 225 -23.15 -18.04 -11.05
C ASN A 225 -23.67 -18.03 -9.59
N ARG A 226 -22.80 -17.73 -8.62
CA ARG A 226 -23.12 -17.58 -7.20
C ARG A 226 -23.29 -16.11 -6.84
N ALA A 227 -24.38 -15.51 -7.33
CA ALA A 227 -24.59 -14.06 -7.28
C ALA A 227 -24.63 -13.47 -5.85
N ASP A 228 -25.27 -14.16 -4.91
CA ASP A 228 -25.37 -13.68 -3.51
C ASP A 228 -24.01 -13.74 -2.79
N ASP A 229 -23.22 -14.78 -3.04
CA ASP A 229 -21.86 -14.89 -2.51
C ASP A 229 -20.95 -13.82 -3.11
N ALA A 230 -21.04 -13.60 -4.43
CA ALA A 230 -20.28 -12.54 -5.11
C ALA A 230 -20.59 -11.17 -4.52
N ARG A 231 -21.88 -10.85 -4.33
CA ARG A 231 -22.33 -9.61 -3.70
C ARG A 231 -21.75 -9.45 -2.30
N THR A 232 -21.79 -10.51 -1.50
CA THR A 232 -21.26 -10.50 -0.12
C THR A 232 -19.77 -10.17 -0.11
N GLU A 233 -18.99 -10.79 -0.99
CA GLU A 233 -17.55 -10.51 -1.07
C GLU A 233 -17.26 -9.11 -1.61
N PHE A 234 -18.02 -8.59 -2.57
CA PHE A 234 -17.86 -7.20 -3.01
C PHE A 234 -18.20 -6.18 -1.91
N LEU A 235 -19.19 -6.46 -1.06
CA LEU A 235 -19.48 -5.65 0.12
C LEU A 235 -18.33 -5.68 1.13
N HIS A 236 -17.76 -6.86 1.38
CA HIS A 236 -16.58 -6.96 2.23
C HIS A 236 -15.41 -6.16 1.66
N ALA A 237 -15.13 -6.27 0.36
CA ALA A 237 -14.11 -5.45 -0.29
C ALA A 237 -14.34 -3.94 -0.07
N PHE A 238 -15.59 -3.47 -0.23
CA PHE A 238 -15.97 -2.08 0.02
C PHE A 238 -15.83 -1.67 1.49
N ASP A 239 -16.22 -2.51 2.43
CA ASP A 239 -16.13 -2.19 3.86
C ASP A 239 -14.68 -2.09 4.34
N ARG A 240 -13.74 -2.82 3.71
CA ARG A 240 -12.31 -2.78 4.03
C ARG A 240 -11.62 -1.58 3.39
N ASP A 241 -11.93 -1.29 2.13
CA ASP A 241 -11.45 -0.10 1.42
C ASP A 241 -12.59 0.57 0.65
N PRO A 242 -13.25 1.58 1.25
CA PRO A 242 -14.32 2.33 0.57
C PRO A 242 -13.84 3.11 -0.66
N ASP A 243 -12.54 3.34 -0.81
CA ASP A 243 -11.95 3.98 -2.00
C ASP A 243 -11.61 2.95 -3.09
N PHE A 244 -11.82 1.65 -2.85
CA PHE A 244 -11.53 0.60 -3.81
C PHE A 244 -12.53 0.58 -4.97
N GLN A 245 -12.17 1.28 -6.03
CA GLN A 245 -13.05 1.59 -7.15
C GLN A 245 -13.61 0.34 -7.85
N LEU A 246 -12.82 -0.74 -7.96
CA LEU A 246 -13.24 -1.98 -8.59
C LEU A 246 -14.43 -2.63 -7.86
N ALA A 247 -14.39 -2.71 -6.53
CA ALA A 247 -15.50 -3.22 -5.73
C ALA A 247 -16.76 -2.35 -5.87
N ARG A 248 -16.60 -1.02 -5.88
CA ARG A 248 -17.72 -0.07 -6.08
C ARG A 248 -18.38 -0.24 -7.43
N ASP A 249 -17.59 -0.47 -8.47
CA ASP A 249 -18.11 -0.66 -9.83
C ASP A 249 -18.86 -1.98 -9.96
N GLU A 250 -18.39 -3.07 -9.35
CA GLU A 250 -19.14 -4.33 -9.29
C GLU A 250 -20.45 -4.19 -8.48
N LEU A 251 -20.42 -3.52 -7.33
CA LEU A 251 -21.64 -3.24 -6.55
C LEU A 251 -22.66 -2.41 -7.33
N ARG A 252 -22.22 -1.40 -8.08
CA ARG A 252 -23.09 -0.60 -8.95
C ARG A 252 -23.74 -1.46 -10.03
N LYS A 253 -23.00 -2.39 -10.65
CA LYS A 253 -23.55 -3.34 -11.65
C LYS A 253 -24.63 -4.23 -11.05
N LEU A 254 -24.54 -4.53 -9.75
CA LEU A 254 -25.54 -5.30 -9.00
C LEU A 254 -26.73 -4.46 -8.50
N GLY A 255 -26.77 -3.15 -8.82
CA GLY A 255 -27.84 -2.25 -8.43
C GLY A 255 -27.73 -1.67 -7.02
N GLU A 256 -26.58 -1.83 -6.36
CA GLU A 256 -26.31 -1.25 -5.04
C GLU A 256 -25.87 0.22 -5.19
N ASP A 257 -26.29 1.09 -4.26
CA ASP A 257 -25.74 2.45 -4.18
C ASP A 257 -24.31 2.36 -3.62
N PRO A 258 -23.25 2.69 -4.37
CA PRO A 258 -21.88 2.63 -3.87
C PRO A 258 -21.57 3.66 -2.78
N ARG A 259 -22.54 4.47 -2.35
CA ARG A 259 -22.48 5.35 -1.17
C ARG A 259 -23.19 4.74 0.06
N ASN A 260 -24.04 3.74 -0.15
CA ASN A 260 -24.74 2.99 0.88
C ASN A 260 -25.09 1.57 0.39
N PRO A 261 -24.10 0.69 0.18
CA PRO A 261 -24.32 -0.60 -0.48
C PRO A 261 -24.96 -1.65 0.45
N HIS A 262 -25.17 -1.29 1.72
CA HIS A 262 -25.98 -2.04 2.69
C HIS A 262 -27.44 -1.61 2.72
N GLY A 263 -27.83 -0.59 1.95
CA GLY A 263 -29.20 -0.11 1.86
C GLY A 263 -30.13 -1.20 1.32
N LYS A 264 -31.33 -1.33 1.88
CA LYS A 264 -32.34 -2.25 1.32
C LYS A 264 -32.57 -1.89 -0.15
N ARG A 265 -32.48 -2.89 -1.04
CA ARG A 265 -32.91 -2.73 -2.44
C ARG A 265 -34.30 -2.11 -2.43
N ASN A 266 -34.49 -1.02 -3.18
CA ASN A 266 -35.84 -0.58 -3.50
C ASN A 266 -36.47 -1.69 -4.34
N GLU A 267 -37.24 -2.56 -3.67
CA GLU A 267 -38.14 -3.52 -4.30
C GLU A 267 -39.21 -2.74 -5.06
N THR A 268 -38.88 -2.25 -6.24
CA THR A 268 -39.84 -1.63 -7.14
C THR A 268 -39.76 -2.28 -8.51
N THR A 269 -40.87 -2.94 -8.85
CA THR A 269 -41.43 -3.21 -10.19
C THR A 269 -40.87 -4.39 -11.00
N THR A 270 -41.26 -5.60 -10.61
CA THR A 270 -41.86 -6.54 -11.58
C THR A 270 -43.37 -6.49 -11.42
N GLU A 271 -44.05 -5.61 -12.16
CA GLU A 271 -45.46 -5.83 -12.48
C GLU A 271 -45.54 -6.86 -13.62
N PRO A 272 -46.33 -7.93 -13.48
CA PRO A 272 -46.61 -8.83 -14.59
C PRO A 272 -47.59 -8.14 -15.57
N ARG A 273 -47.29 -8.20 -16.87
CA ARG A 273 -48.29 -8.04 -17.93
C ARG A 273 -48.70 -9.41 -18.46
#